data_AF-A0A8K0MVK2-F1
#
_entry.id   AF-A0A8K0MVK2-F1
#
_cell.length_a   1.000
_cell.length_b   1.000
_cell.length_c   1.000
_cell.angle_alpha   90.00
_cell.angle_beta   90.00
_cell.angle_gamma   90.00
#
_symmetry.space_group_name_H-M   'P 1'
#
loop_
_entity.id
_entity.type
_entity.pdbx_description
1 polymer ?
#
loop_
_entity_poly.entity_id
_entity_poly.type
_entity_poly.pdbx_seq_one_letter_code
_entity_poly.pdbx_strand_id
1 'polypeptide(L)'
;MNRMVRRLLCMLVALLGFLGLMGSVVADAKPRGILLDTDVDTDDLFALLYLLKQNRSEFDLKAITISANAWTDAGHAVNQLYDILYMMDRDDIPVGVGGDGGILDDGTILPNVGGYLPIVEQGMSTAGDCRYRQAIPIGSGGRLDVDSNYGLRRSFLPQEEVDHNSFDDMDGAILIIQVDFKVFHSGIPITVVPLDATNTIPISEQFFMSFQQQQDTYEAQYCFQSLKITRDTWFDDQFYTSFFMWDSFTSGVAVSIMRNADNYNGVNEFAEMEYLNVTVVTSNKPYGICDGSNPFFDGRAIPKFNLQKDGVHSGHVQTGLQDSFCLVPTSNRGICEDGYTKEVTGSEGVRVLAAKKAKPNQDVRSLLDREFFKSFLDVINLPQHTGRFNFATQFPYYGETLYKPDFTNKRPGKPVVFDMDMSAGDFLALLYLLKVPVETINLKGILVGGNGWANAATIDVIYDMLHMMGRDDIPVGLGNVTALGTANLGCKYVKAIPHGSGGFLDSDTVYGLARTLPRSPRRNNSGAHFSVLIIQALEFSRRKLYNL
;
A
#
# COMPACT_ATOMS: atom_id res chain seq x y z
N MET A 1 31.38 -31.17 63.09
CA MET A 1 30.07 -31.34 62.41
C MET A 1 29.85 -32.82 62.11
N ASN A 2 28.76 -33.41 62.60
CA ASN A 2 28.50 -34.85 62.52
C ASN A 2 28.35 -35.29 61.04
N ARG A 3 28.85 -36.48 60.65
CA ARG A 3 28.86 -36.94 59.23
C ARG A 3 27.47 -36.89 58.58
N MET A 4 26.43 -37.10 59.37
CA MET A 4 25.03 -37.05 58.95
C MET A 4 24.58 -35.62 58.61
N VAL A 5 24.99 -34.62 59.40
CA VAL A 5 24.67 -33.20 59.18
C VAL A 5 25.34 -32.69 57.89
N ARG A 6 26.58 -33.11 57.61
CA ARG A 6 27.28 -32.74 56.37
C ARG A 6 26.59 -33.33 55.12
N ARG A 7 26.07 -34.55 55.20
CA ARG A 7 25.31 -35.18 54.11
C ARG A 7 23.96 -34.49 53.88
N LEU A 8 23.24 -34.15 54.96
CA LEU A 8 22.00 -33.39 54.88
C LEU A 8 22.22 -32.00 54.26
N LEU A 9 23.28 -31.29 54.66
CA LEU A 9 23.61 -29.99 54.08
C LEU A 9 23.97 -30.09 52.59
N CYS A 10 24.76 -31.09 52.19
CA CYS A 10 25.09 -31.31 50.77
C CYS A 10 23.85 -31.69 49.95
N MET A 11 22.94 -32.49 50.49
CA MET A 11 21.68 -32.83 49.84
C MET A 11 20.79 -31.60 49.69
N LEU A 12 20.72 -30.73 50.70
CA LEU A 12 19.92 -29.51 50.65
C LEU A 12 20.48 -28.49 49.64
N VAL A 13 21.80 -28.34 49.57
CA VAL A 13 22.47 -27.49 48.56
C VAL A 13 22.31 -28.06 47.16
N ALA A 14 22.40 -29.39 46.99
CA ALA A 14 22.14 -30.04 45.71
C ALA A 14 20.67 -29.88 45.29
N LEU A 15 19.72 -30.01 46.22
CA LEU A 15 18.30 -29.83 45.97
C LEU A 15 17.97 -28.37 45.61
N LEU A 16 18.54 -27.39 46.33
CA LEU A 16 18.40 -25.97 46.02
C LEU A 16 19.08 -25.59 44.69
N GLY A 17 20.22 -26.20 44.36
CA GLY A 17 20.87 -26.05 43.07
C GLY A 17 20.04 -26.66 41.93
N PHE A 18 19.39 -27.79 42.16
CA PHE A 18 18.51 -28.45 41.19
C PHE A 18 17.18 -27.70 41.01
N LEU A 19 16.60 -27.16 42.08
CA LEU A 19 15.45 -26.26 42.04
C LEU A 19 15.79 -24.91 41.38
N GLY A 20 17.01 -24.39 41.59
CA GLY A 20 17.50 -23.20 40.91
C GLY A 20 17.72 -23.42 39.41
N LEU A 21 18.15 -24.61 38.99
CA LEU A 21 18.26 -25.00 37.58
C LEU A 21 16.90 -25.27 36.91
N MET A 22 15.91 -25.76 37.67
CA MET A 22 14.53 -25.92 37.19
C MET A 22 13.75 -24.59 37.18
N GLY A 23 14.29 -23.53 37.79
CA GLY A 23 13.64 -22.23 37.97
C GLY A 23 13.79 -21.23 36.81
N SER A 24 14.40 -21.59 35.68
CA SER A 24 14.55 -20.66 34.54
C SER A 24 14.66 -21.35 33.18
N VAL A 25 13.96 -22.46 32.94
CA VAL A 25 13.52 -22.75 31.58
C VAL A 25 12.22 -21.98 31.39
N VAL A 26 12.34 -20.66 31.24
CA VAL A 26 11.31 -19.91 30.51
C VAL A 26 11.43 -20.47 29.11
N ALA A 27 10.51 -21.36 28.73
CA ALA A 27 10.31 -21.66 27.33
C ALA A 27 9.95 -20.31 26.70
N ASP A 28 10.90 -19.71 25.98
CA ASP A 28 10.66 -18.47 25.27
C ASP A 28 9.51 -18.77 24.31
N ALA A 29 8.33 -18.19 24.57
CA ALA A 29 7.19 -18.40 23.71
C ALA A 29 7.57 -17.88 22.32
N LYS A 30 7.40 -18.71 21.29
CA LYS A 30 7.70 -18.30 19.92
C LYS A 30 6.90 -17.02 19.63
N PRO A 31 7.54 -15.96 19.09
CA PRO A 31 6.83 -14.72 18.80
C PRO A 31 5.68 -14.98 17.84
N ARG A 32 4.64 -14.18 17.96
CA ARG A 32 3.43 -14.29 17.14
C ARG A 32 3.74 -13.74 15.76
N GLY A 33 3.75 -14.63 14.76
CA GLY A 33 4.00 -14.25 13.37
C GLY A 33 2.88 -13.38 12.81
N ILE A 34 3.23 -12.34 12.06
CA ILE A 34 2.30 -11.47 11.31
C ILE A 34 2.68 -11.52 9.83
N LEU A 35 1.70 -11.78 8.97
CA LEU A 35 1.78 -11.48 7.53
C LEU A 35 0.88 -10.26 7.29
N LEU A 36 1.44 -9.17 6.76
CA LEU A 36 0.70 -7.93 6.52
C LEU A 36 0.32 -7.80 5.05
N ASP A 37 -0.96 -7.68 4.74
CA ASP A 37 -1.45 -7.32 3.41
C ASP A 37 -2.00 -5.88 3.43
N THR A 38 -1.49 -5.03 2.54
CA THR A 38 -1.63 -3.56 2.59
C THR A 38 -1.66 -2.93 1.20
N ASP A 39 -2.39 -1.83 1.02
CA ASP A 39 -2.40 -1.02 -0.20
C ASP A 39 -1.43 0.18 -0.15
N VAL A 40 -0.73 0.36 0.98
CA VAL A 40 0.40 1.29 1.18
C VAL A 40 -0.01 2.76 1.04
N ASP A 41 -1.25 3.08 1.42
CA ASP A 41 -1.70 4.46 1.57
C ASP A 41 -1.15 5.07 2.86
N THR A 42 -1.38 6.37 3.07
CA THR A 42 -0.75 7.09 4.18
C THR A 42 -1.05 6.46 5.55
N ASP A 43 -2.26 5.96 5.78
CA ASP A 43 -2.65 5.32 7.03
C ASP A 43 -2.14 3.88 7.17
N ASP A 44 -1.89 3.15 6.07
CA ASP A 44 -1.14 1.89 6.10
C ASP A 44 0.29 2.09 6.57
N LEU A 45 0.95 3.19 6.17
CA LEU A 45 2.31 3.48 6.62
C LEU A 45 2.37 3.65 8.14
N PHE A 46 1.33 4.25 8.72
CA PHE A 46 1.19 4.37 10.17
C PHE A 46 1.00 2.99 10.81
N ALA A 47 0.19 2.14 10.19
CA ALA A 47 -0.05 0.77 10.60
C ALA A 47 1.24 -0.05 10.61
N LEU A 48 1.97 -0.05 9.49
CA LEU A 48 3.25 -0.74 9.34
C LEU A 48 4.28 -0.26 10.36
N LEU A 49 4.48 1.06 10.48
CA LEU A 49 5.46 1.59 11.42
C LEU A 49 5.06 1.27 12.86
N TYR A 50 3.77 1.31 13.22
CA TYR A 50 3.29 0.85 14.52
C TYR A 50 3.59 -0.64 14.77
N LEU A 51 3.44 -1.51 13.77
CA LEU A 51 3.78 -2.94 13.86
C LEU A 51 5.30 -3.16 14.02
N LEU A 52 6.12 -2.45 13.24
CA LEU A 52 7.59 -2.52 13.31
C LEU A 52 8.15 -2.07 14.67
N LYS A 53 7.40 -1.23 15.39
CA LYS A 53 7.74 -0.75 16.74
C LYS A 53 7.33 -1.70 17.85
N GLN A 54 6.52 -2.72 17.58
CA GLN A 54 6.15 -3.69 18.60
C GLN A 54 7.37 -4.48 19.10
N ASN A 55 7.22 -5.11 20.26
CA ASN A 55 8.27 -5.92 20.86
C ASN A 55 8.56 -7.15 19.98
N ARG A 56 9.78 -7.25 19.43
CA ARG A 56 10.22 -8.32 18.53
C ARG A 56 10.26 -9.70 19.20
N SER A 57 10.34 -9.76 20.53
CA SER A 57 10.21 -11.01 21.29
C SER A 57 8.75 -11.48 21.41
N GLU A 58 7.79 -10.59 21.18
CA GLU A 58 6.35 -10.89 21.26
C GLU A 58 5.73 -11.05 19.86
N PHE A 59 6.19 -10.25 18.90
CA PHE A 59 5.65 -10.16 17.54
C PHE A 59 6.75 -10.27 16.50
N ASP A 60 6.47 -10.99 15.42
CA ASP A 60 7.39 -11.20 14.32
C ASP A 60 6.69 -10.93 12.99
N LEU A 61 6.90 -9.74 12.43
CA LEU A 61 6.42 -9.40 11.08
C LEU A 61 7.25 -10.19 10.07
N LYS A 62 6.61 -11.20 9.47
CA LYS A 62 7.22 -12.21 8.60
C LYS A 62 7.38 -11.76 7.17
N ALA A 63 6.38 -11.05 6.65
CA ALA A 63 6.36 -10.55 5.29
C ALA A 63 5.28 -9.50 5.11
N ILE A 64 5.39 -8.76 4.00
CA ILE A 64 4.42 -7.77 3.57
C ILE A 64 3.98 -8.11 2.14
N THR A 65 2.68 -8.09 1.88
CA THR A 65 2.10 -8.24 0.54
C THR A 65 1.40 -6.94 0.17
N ILE A 66 1.62 -6.48 -1.06
CA ILE A 66 1.08 -5.24 -1.58
C ILE A 66 -0.12 -5.55 -2.45
N SER A 67 -1.27 -5.00 -2.07
CA SER A 67 -2.49 -4.99 -2.88
C SER A 67 -2.85 -3.55 -3.22
N ALA A 68 -1.97 -2.88 -3.98
CA ALA A 68 -2.07 -1.46 -4.28
C ALA A 68 -3.44 -1.08 -4.86
N ASN A 69 -3.95 0.08 -4.45
CA ASN A 69 -5.20 0.64 -4.93
C ASN A 69 -4.92 1.78 -5.94
N ALA A 70 -5.81 2.76 -6.07
CA ALA A 70 -5.63 3.88 -7.00
C ALA A 70 -4.91 5.12 -6.42
N TRP A 71 -4.72 5.21 -5.11
CA TRP A 71 -3.92 6.25 -4.44
C TRP A 71 -2.42 5.95 -4.53
N THR A 72 -2.05 4.68 -4.47
CA THR A 72 -0.66 4.24 -4.52
C THR A 72 -0.41 3.30 -5.70
N ASP A 73 0.65 3.55 -6.48
CA ASP A 73 1.10 2.63 -7.53
C ASP A 73 1.96 1.51 -6.94
N ALA A 74 1.73 0.26 -7.33
CA ALA A 74 2.46 -0.90 -6.79
C ALA A 74 3.99 -0.76 -6.91
N GLY A 75 4.51 -0.17 -8.00
CA GLY A 75 5.95 0.06 -8.17
C GLY A 75 6.51 1.11 -7.21
N HIS A 76 5.74 2.18 -6.93
CA HIS A 76 6.11 3.15 -5.90
C HIS A 76 5.96 2.57 -4.48
N ALA A 77 4.92 1.78 -4.22
CA ALA A 77 4.64 1.13 -2.95
C ALA A 77 5.80 0.24 -2.50
N VAL A 78 6.29 -0.65 -3.39
CA VAL A 78 7.41 -1.56 -3.11
C VAL A 78 8.65 -0.79 -2.68
N ASN A 79 8.97 0.22 -3.49
CA ASN A 79 10.10 1.10 -3.31
C ASN A 79 10.03 1.84 -1.96
N GLN A 80 8.84 2.32 -1.60
CA GLN A 80 8.61 2.98 -0.32
C GLN A 80 8.74 2.01 0.85
N LEU A 81 8.17 0.81 0.74
CA LEU A 81 8.27 -0.22 1.76
C LEU A 81 9.71 -0.66 1.99
N TYR A 82 10.49 -0.92 0.93
CA TYR A 82 11.90 -1.26 1.08
C TYR A 82 12.70 -0.14 1.75
N ASP A 83 12.49 1.13 1.36
CA ASP A 83 13.20 2.22 2.03
C ASP A 83 12.77 2.40 3.50
N ILE A 84 11.50 2.12 3.85
CA ILE A 84 11.02 2.09 5.25
C ILE A 84 11.65 0.94 6.01
N LEU A 85 11.68 -0.27 5.45
CA LEU A 85 12.28 -1.44 6.09
C LEU A 85 13.77 -1.23 6.31
N TYR A 86 14.46 -0.65 5.33
CA TYR A 86 15.85 -0.28 5.42
C TYR A 86 16.10 0.80 6.50
N MET A 87 15.26 1.84 6.54
CA MET A 87 15.26 2.83 7.63
C MET A 87 15.11 2.15 9.00
N MET A 88 14.22 1.17 9.10
CA MET A 88 13.83 0.50 10.35
C MET A 88 14.72 -0.69 10.74
N ASP A 89 15.81 -0.93 10.01
CA ASP A 89 16.69 -2.10 10.20
C ASP A 89 15.92 -3.43 10.09
N ARG A 90 15.14 -3.57 9.02
CA ARG A 90 14.25 -4.71 8.77
C ARG A 90 14.28 -5.21 7.32
N ASP A 91 15.45 -5.16 6.70
CA ASP A 91 15.69 -5.74 5.36
C ASP A 91 15.49 -7.27 5.33
N ASP A 92 15.35 -7.90 6.50
CA ASP A 92 14.98 -9.30 6.65
C ASP A 92 13.54 -9.60 6.22
N ILE A 93 12.67 -8.60 6.13
CA ILE A 93 11.25 -8.80 5.79
C ILE A 93 11.07 -8.79 4.25
N PRO A 94 10.67 -9.92 3.64
CA PRO A 94 10.32 -9.94 2.23
C PRO A 94 9.04 -9.14 1.96
N VAL A 95 9.04 -8.45 0.81
CA VAL A 95 7.90 -7.68 0.29
C VAL A 95 7.48 -8.31 -1.04
N GLY A 96 6.22 -8.69 -1.13
CA GLY A 96 5.61 -9.27 -2.33
C GLY A 96 4.63 -8.29 -2.96
N VAL A 97 4.63 -8.21 -4.29
CA VAL A 97 3.60 -7.48 -5.02
C VAL A 97 2.53 -8.46 -5.48
N GLY A 98 1.30 -8.18 -5.07
CA GLY A 98 0.14 -8.94 -5.46
C GLY A 98 -0.18 -8.86 -6.96
N GLY A 99 -0.95 -9.85 -7.41
CA GLY A 99 -1.70 -9.86 -8.66
C GLY A 99 -2.74 -10.99 -8.62
N ASP A 100 -3.81 -10.88 -9.41
CA ASP A 100 -4.89 -11.88 -9.52
C ASP A 100 -4.32 -13.34 -9.47
N GLY A 101 -4.43 -14.06 -8.33
CA GLY A 101 -4.12 -15.51 -8.28
C GLY A 101 -3.26 -16.08 -7.15
N GLY A 102 -2.94 -15.33 -6.08
CA GLY A 102 -2.06 -15.80 -5.00
C GLY A 102 -2.54 -16.97 -4.13
N ILE A 103 -3.85 -17.26 -4.09
CA ILE A 103 -4.43 -18.38 -3.31
C ILE A 103 -5.23 -19.29 -4.23
N LEU A 104 -4.74 -20.52 -4.40
CA LEU A 104 -5.41 -21.56 -5.16
C LEU A 104 -6.79 -21.87 -4.57
N ASP A 105 -7.67 -22.48 -5.38
CA ASP A 105 -9.03 -22.83 -4.92
C ASP A 105 -9.07 -23.88 -3.80
N ASP A 106 -7.93 -24.51 -3.49
CA ASP A 106 -7.74 -25.44 -2.36
C ASP A 106 -7.14 -24.79 -1.10
N GLY A 107 -6.94 -23.47 -1.10
CA GLY A 107 -6.38 -22.72 0.03
C GLY A 107 -4.84 -22.68 0.06
N THR A 108 -4.16 -23.28 -0.92
CA THR A 108 -2.69 -23.19 -1.04
C THR A 108 -2.29 -21.76 -1.40
N ILE A 109 -1.48 -21.15 -0.54
CA ILE A 109 -0.86 -19.84 -0.76
C ILE A 109 0.37 -20.05 -1.65
N LEU A 110 0.33 -19.51 -2.86
CA LEU A 110 1.48 -19.51 -3.77
C LEU A 110 2.46 -18.40 -3.37
N PRO A 111 3.76 -18.46 -3.76
CA PRO A 111 4.74 -17.41 -3.46
C PRO A 111 4.39 -16.00 -3.97
N ASN A 112 3.28 -15.88 -4.73
CA ASN A 112 2.80 -14.68 -5.41
C ASN A 112 1.52 -14.15 -4.75
N VAL A 113 1.53 -13.93 -3.42
CA VAL A 113 0.33 -13.50 -2.66
C VAL A 113 0.05 -11.99 -2.85
N GLY A 114 -1.24 -11.66 -3.02
CA GLY A 114 -1.79 -10.29 -3.07
C GLY A 114 -2.67 -10.06 -4.30
N GLY A 115 -3.57 -9.08 -4.29
CA GLY A 115 -4.34 -8.69 -5.48
C GLY A 115 -5.65 -9.44 -5.72
N TYR A 116 -6.38 -9.82 -4.67
CA TYR A 116 -7.83 -10.02 -4.86
C TYR A 116 -8.52 -8.67 -4.86
N LEU A 117 -9.51 -8.51 -5.74
CA LEU A 117 -10.34 -7.32 -5.82
C LEU A 117 -10.69 -6.81 -4.42
N PRO A 118 -10.37 -5.57 -4.05
CA PRO A 118 -10.70 -5.04 -2.74
C PRO A 118 -12.22 -5.06 -2.58
N ILE A 119 -12.70 -5.87 -1.65
CA ILE A 119 -14.13 -6.06 -1.37
C ILE A 119 -14.61 -5.10 -0.29
N VAL A 120 -13.73 -4.54 0.55
CA VAL A 120 -14.11 -3.55 1.56
C VAL A 120 -14.26 -2.16 0.92
N GLU A 121 -15.47 -1.62 0.98
CA GLU A 121 -15.80 -0.31 0.41
C GLU A 121 -15.51 0.84 1.38
N GLN A 122 -14.61 1.75 1.01
CA GLN A 122 -14.28 3.00 1.71
C GLN A 122 -15.29 4.16 1.42
N GLY A 123 -16.57 3.84 1.15
CA GLY A 123 -17.64 4.84 0.97
C GLY A 123 -17.77 5.49 -0.41
N MET A 124 -16.89 5.21 -1.37
CA MET A 124 -17.04 5.61 -2.80
C MET A 124 -16.92 4.40 -3.74
N SER A 125 -18.02 3.66 -3.96
CA SER A 125 -18.22 2.59 -4.97
C SER A 125 -16.93 1.95 -5.51
N THR A 126 -16.25 1.16 -4.68
CA THR A 126 -14.83 0.77 -4.79
C THR A 126 -14.55 -0.45 -5.68
N ALA A 127 -15.52 -0.91 -6.47
CA ALA A 127 -15.32 -2.14 -7.26
C ALA A 127 -14.41 -1.94 -8.50
N GLY A 128 -13.10 -2.05 -8.31
CA GLY A 128 -12.10 -2.23 -9.38
C GLY A 128 -11.13 -1.07 -9.55
N ASP A 129 -9.84 -1.42 -9.63
CA ASP A 129 -8.65 -0.56 -9.73
C ASP A 129 -8.81 0.61 -10.72
N CYS A 130 -9.48 0.33 -11.85
CA CYS A 130 -9.67 1.27 -12.94
C CYS A 130 -10.76 2.36 -12.63
N ARG A 131 -11.59 2.24 -11.57
CA ARG A 131 -12.67 3.22 -11.21
C ARG A 131 -12.22 4.39 -10.36
N TYR A 132 -11.42 4.12 -9.33
CA TYR A 132 -11.04 5.12 -8.31
C TYR A 132 -10.07 6.18 -8.87
N ARG A 133 -9.20 5.78 -9.81
CA ARG A 133 -8.19 6.67 -10.45
C ARG A 133 -8.78 7.85 -11.25
N GLN A 134 -10.09 7.84 -11.51
CA GLN A 134 -10.80 8.93 -12.20
C GLN A 134 -11.45 9.94 -11.24
N ALA A 135 -11.55 9.62 -9.94
CA ALA A 135 -12.14 10.49 -8.91
C ALA A 135 -11.09 11.35 -8.18
N ILE A 136 -9.80 11.04 -8.32
CA ILE A 136 -8.69 11.82 -7.76
C ILE A 136 -8.55 13.14 -8.52
N PRO A 137 -8.66 14.32 -7.86
CA PRO A 137 -8.46 15.61 -8.50
C PRO A 137 -7.07 15.69 -9.14
N ILE A 138 -6.97 16.22 -10.37
CA ILE A 138 -5.65 16.51 -10.95
C ILE A 138 -5.12 17.76 -10.24
N GLY A 139 -4.05 17.59 -9.45
CA GLY A 139 -3.35 18.69 -8.78
C GLY A 139 -2.81 19.72 -9.77
N SER A 140 -2.42 20.89 -9.26
CA SER A 140 -1.95 22.02 -10.08
C SER A 140 -0.70 21.68 -10.92
N GLY A 141 0.10 20.70 -10.50
CA GLY A 141 1.27 20.16 -11.21
C GLY A 141 1.03 18.86 -12.02
N GLY A 142 -0.21 18.40 -12.17
CA GLY A 142 -0.53 17.11 -12.79
C GLY A 142 -0.64 15.98 -11.76
N ARG A 143 -0.61 14.71 -12.19
CA ARG A 143 -0.84 13.56 -11.28
C ARG A 143 0.32 13.24 -10.34
N LEU A 144 1.53 13.65 -10.68
CA LEU A 144 2.70 13.55 -9.79
C LEU A 144 2.59 14.46 -8.55
N ASP A 145 1.68 15.45 -8.59
CA ASP A 145 1.40 16.38 -7.49
C ASP A 145 0.51 15.74 -6.40
N VAL A 146 -0.18 14.64 -6.73
CA VAL A 146 -1.21 14.01 -5.87
C VAL A 146 -0.73 12.70 -5.25
N ASP A 147 0.38 12.13 -5.74
CA ASP A 147 1.07 11.01 -5.10
C ASP A 147 1.95 11.54 -3.95
N SER A 148 1.29 11.88 -2.84
CA SER A 148 1.89 12.43 -1.63
C SER A 148 2.97 11.50 -1.04
N ASN A 149 2.76 10.19 -1.16
CA ASN A 149 3.66 9.14 -0.67
C ASN A 149 4.98 9.12 -1.45
N TYR A 150 4.93 9.26 -2.77
CA TYR A 150 6.13 9.35 -3.62
C TYR A 150 6.99 10.56 -3.29
N GLY A 151 6.39 11.75 -3.15
CA GLY A 151 7.11 12.97 -2.77
C GLY A 151 7.75 12.88 -1.38
N LEU A 152 7.05 12.26 -0.42
CA LEU A 152 7.56 12.07 0.93
C LEU A 152 8.73 11.09 0.98
N ARG A 153 8.59 9.91 0.36
CA ARG A 153 9.67 8.92 0.22
C ARG A 153 10.96 9.59 -0.25
N ARG A 154 10.85 10.40 -1.31
CA ARG A 154 11.98 11.12 -1.91
C ARG A 154 12.69 12.08 -0.95
N SER A 155 11.94 12.73 -0.06
CA SER A 155 12.48 13.74 0.86
C SER A 155 13.01 13.17 2.18
N PHE A 156 12.51 12.01 2.61
CA PHE A 156 12.73 11.51 3.97
C PHE A 156 13.42 10.15 4.01
N LEU A 157 13.05 9.22 3.13
CA LEU A 157 13.47 7.83 3.28
C LEU A 157 14.84 7.55 2.66
N PRO A 158 15.64 6.67 3.28
CA PRO A 158 16.93 6.22 2.76
C PRO A 158 16.74 5.35 1.52
N GLN A 159 16.93 5.91 0.32
CA GLN A 159 16.63 5.25 -0.96
C GLN A 159 17.64 4.14 -1.38
N GLU A 160 18.17 3.28 -0.49
CA GLU A 160 19.29 2.35 -0.80
C GLU A 160 18.94 1.06 -1.57
N GLU A 161 20.00 0.37 -2.03
CA GLU A 161 19.91 -0.93 -2.71
C GLU A 161 19.59 -2.04 -1.71
N VAL A 162 18.36 -2.60 -1.77
CA VAL A 162 17.95 -3.74 -0.95
C VAL A 162 17.88 -5.02 -1.81
N ASP A 163 18.53 -6.09 -1.36
CA ASP A 163 18.44 -7.42 -1.97
C ASP A 163 17.06 -8.05 -1.68
N HIS A 164 16.44 -8.61 -2.71
CA HIS A 164 15.06 -9.10 -2.61
C HIS A 164 15.08 -10.53 -2.08
N ASN A 165 14.53 -10.72 -0.88
CA ASN A 165 14.37 -12.05 -0.30
C ASN A 165 13.12 -12.75 -0.87
N SER A 166 13.24 -14.06 -1.10
CA SER A 166 12.13 -14.89 -1.59
C SER A 166 11.23 -15.36 -0.45
N PHE A 167 9.96 -15.64 -0.77
CA PHE A 167 8.99 -16.19 0.18
C PHE A 167 9.25 -17.69 0.39
N ASP A 168 9.80 -18.06 1.54
CA ASP A 168 9.88 -19.45 2.02
C ASP A 168 8.84 -19.69 3.15
N ASP A 169 8.27 -20.90 3.20
CA ASP A 169 7.23 -21.39 4.14
C ASP A 169 6.95 -20.49 5.37
N MET A 170 5.83 -19.75 5.31
CA MET A 170 5.44 -18.78 6.34
C MET A 170 4.25 -19.27 7.17
N ASP A 171 4.49 -19.50 8.47
CA ASP A 171 3.45 -19.69 9.48
C ASP A 171 3.23 -18.38 10.26
N GLY A 172 2.01 -17.83 10.25
CA GLY A 172 1.67 -16.59 10.97
C GLY A 172 0.19 -16.24 10.96
N ALA A 173 -0.22 -15.32 11.82
CA ALA A 173 -1.51 -14.65 11.72
C ALA A 173 -1.48 -13.70 10.53
N ILE A 174 -2.49 -13.75 9.68
CA ILE A 174 -2.58 -12.85 8.53
C ILE A 174 -3.39 -11.63 8.95
N LEU A 175 -2.74 -10.47 8.96
CA LEU A 175 -3.38 -9.18 9.09
C LEU A 175 -3.69 -8.68 7.67
N ILE A 176 -4.95 -8.84 7.29
CA ILE A 176 -5.46 -8.38 6.01
C ILE A 176 -6.21 -7.07 6.25
N ILE A 177 -5.75 -5.99 5.64
CA ILE A 177 -6.40 -4.68 5.72
C ILE A 177 -7.62 -4.60 4.76
N GLN A 178 -7.68 -5.47 3.72
CA GLN A 178 -8.81 -5.58 2.79
C GLN A 178 -9.27 -7.04 2.54
N VAL A 179 -10.48 -7.39 2.95
CA VAL A 179 -10.94 -8.81 3.02
C VAL A 179 -11.88 -9.21 1.87
N ASP A 180 -11.66 -10.38 1.24
CA ASP A 180 -12.50 -10.99 0.19
C ASP A 180 -13.45 -12.10 0.74
N PHE A 181 -14.51 -12.44 -0.02
CA PHE A 181 -15.44 -13.54 0.21
C PHE A 181 -14.73 -14.87 0.51
N LYS A 182 -13.64 -15.19 -0.20
CA LYS A 182 -12.84 -16.40 0.07
C LYS A 182 -12.32 -16.43 1.51
N VAL A 183 -11.90 -15.28 2.04
CA VAL A 183 -11.35 -15.18 3.40
C VAL A 183 -12.46 -15.42 4.42
N PHE A 184 -13.63 -14.78 4.26
CA PHE A 184 -14.79 -15.00 5.13
C PHE A 184 -15.17 -16.49 5.24
N HIS A 185 -15.19 -17.20 4.12
CA HIS A 185 -15.62 -18.60 4.09
C HIS A 185 -14.47 -19.62 4.25
N SER A 186 -13.26 -19.17 4.64
CA SER A 186 -12.08 -20.05 4.80
C SER A 186 -12.16 -20.98 6.02
N GLY A 187 -13.02 -20.67 7.00
CA GLY A 187 -13.08 -21.39 8.28
C GLY A 187 -12.01 -20.97 9.29
N ILE A 188 -11.16 -20.00 8.95
CA ILE A 188 -10.18 -19.39 9.86
C ILE A 188 -10.90 -18.42 10.80
N PRO A 189 -10.50 -18.27 12.08
CA PRO A 189 -11.02 -17.22 12.94
C PRO A 189 -10.74 -15.82 12.38
N ILE A 190 -11.78 -15.00 12.22
CA ILE A 190 -11.68 -13.65 11.63
C ILE A 190 -12.03 -12.60 12.67
N THR A 191 -11.19 -11.57 12.74
CA THR A 191 -11.51 -10.29 13.39
C THR A 191 -11.72 -9.23 12.31
N VAL A 192 -12.79 -8.45 12.39
CA VAL A 192 -13.12 -7.38 11.44
C VAL A 192 -13.11 -6.03 12.15
N VAL A 193 -12.48 -5.03 11.53
CA VAL A 193 -12.56 -3.62 11.94
C VAL A 193 -13.32 -2.86 10.86
N PRO A 194 -14.65 -2.72 10.97
CA PRO A 194 -15.47 -2.10 9.94
C PRO A 194 -15.38 -0.57 9.98
N LEU A 195 -15.84 0.09 8.91
CA LEU A 195 -15.96 1.54 8.85
C LEU A 195 -16.78 2.12 10.01
N ASP A 196 -17.83 1.43 10.46
CA ASP A 196 -18.62 1.85 11.62
C ASP A 196 -17.74 2.06 12.86
N ALA A 197 -16.72 1.22 13.04
CA ALA A 197 -15.80 1.34 14.16
C ALA A 197 -14.76 2.45 13.95
N THR A 198 -14.16 2.52 12.77
CA THR A 198 -13.13 3.53 12.47
C THR A 198 -13.70 4.95 12.38
N ASN A 199 -14.96 5.09 11.98
CA ASN A 199 -15.70 6.36 12.00
C ASN A 199 -15.82 6.97 13.41
N THR A 200 -15.54 6.19 14.46
CA THR A 200 -15.53 6.68 15.85
C THR A 200 -14.17 7.17 16.32
N ILE A 201 -13.13 7.12 15.48
CA ILE A 201 -11.77 7.59 15.75
C ILE A 201 -11.23 8.51 14.63
N PRO A 202 -11.91 9.64 14.32
CA PRO A 202 -11.38 10.63 13.38
C PRO A 202 -10.11 11.27 13.93
N ILE A 203 -9.18 11.64 13.05
CA ILE A 203 -8.01 12.43 13.45
C ILE A 203 -8.48 13.81 13.91
N SER A 204 -8.34 14.08 15.21
CA SER A 204 -8.69 15.36 15.80
C SER A 204 -7.56 16.38 15.66
N GLU A 205 -7.91 17.67 15.73
CA GLU A 205 -6.90 18.74 15.79
C GLU A 205 -5.97 18.57 17.00
N GLN A 206 -6.50 18.12 18.14
CA GLN A 206 -5.72 17.86 19.34
C GLN A 206 -4.71 16.72 19.12
N PHE A 207 -5.12 15.64 18.45
CA PHE A 207 -4.19 14.57 18.08
C PHE A 207 -3.10 15.09 17.14
N PHE A 208 -3.49 15.81 16.08
CA PHE A 208 -2.54 16.36 15.11
C PHE A 208 -1.49 17.26 15.77
N MET A 209 -1.93 18.17 16.65
CA MET A 209 -1.02 19.07 17.37
C MET A 209 -0.13 18.33 18.38
N SER A 210 -0.66 17.28 19.03
CA SER A 210 0.13 16.44 19.94
C SER A 210 1.20 15.66 19.17
N PHE A 211 0.84 15.11 18.01
CA PHE A 211 1.79 14.42 17.14
C PHE A 211 2.86 15.38 16.61
N GLN A 212 2.47 16.61 16.24
CA GLN A 212 3.44 17.63 15.83
C GLN A 212 4.52 17.89 16.89
N GLN A 213 4.16 17.80 18.18
CA GLN A 213 5.08 18.03 19.29
C GLN A 213 5.89 16.78 19.70
N GLN A 214 5.49 15.58 19.26
CA GLN A 214 6.04 14.29 19.70
C GLN A 214 6.55 13.50 18.49
N GLN A 215 7.78 13.82 18.06
CA GLN A 215 8.46 13.22 16.90
C GLN A 215 9.92 12.88 17.26
N ASP A 216 10.10 12.13 18.34
CA ASP A 216 11.41 11.84 18.94
C ASP A 216 12.24 10.84 18.13
N THR A 217 11.59 10.13 17.20
CA THR A 217 12.19 9.10 16.35
C THR A 217 12.02 9.43 14.86
N TYR A 218 12.84 8.85 13.99
CA TYR A 218 12.75 9.10 12.54
C TYR A 218 11.42 8.62 11.96
N GLU A 219 10.93 7.47 12.39
CA GLU A 219 9.63 6.94 11.99
C GLU A 219 8.45 7.80 12.47
N ALA A 220 8.53 8.41 13.66
CA ALA A 220 7.51 9.36 14.12
C ALA A 220 7.51 10.64 13.27
N GLN A 221 8.69 11.14 12.90
CA GLN A 221 8.83 12.27 11.97
C GLN A 221 8.27 11.94 10.59
N TYR A 222 8.55 10.74 10.07
CA TYR A 222 8.01 10.28 8.80
C TYR A 222 6.48 10.20 8.81
N CYS A 223 5.91 9.55 9.83
CA CYS A 223 4.45 9.48 10.01
C CYS A 223 3.82 10.87 10.07
N PHE A 224 4.35 11.77 10.89
CA PHE A 224 3.80 13.12 11.01
C PHE A 224 3.92 13.92 9.71
N GLN A 225 5.05 13.81 9.00
CA GLN A 225 5.21 14.47 7.71
C GLN A 225 4.24 13.94 6.66
N SER A 226 4.00 12.62 6.62
CA SER A 226 2.95 12.02 5.78
C SER A 226 1.59 12.61 6.10
N LEU A 227 1.21 12.58 7.39
CA LEU A 227 -0.07 13.09 7.88
C LEU A 227 -0.26 14.56 7.53
N LYS A 228 0.80 15.36 7.65
CA LYS A 228 0.77 16.78 7.34
C LYS A 228 0.56 17.03 5.84
N ILE A 229 1.23 16.28 4.97
CA ILE A 229 1.03 16.40 3.52
C ILE A 229 -0.42 16.06 3.19
N THR A 230 -0.93 14.92 3.70
CA THR A 230 -2.31 14.49 3.48
C THR A 230 -3.32 15.54 3.95
N ARG A 231 -3.10 16.17 5.10
CA ARG A 231 -3.91 17.30 5.58
C ARG A 231 -3.84 18.50 4.63
N ASP A 232 -2.64 18.88 4.19
CA ASP A 232 -2.41 20.08 3.37
C ASP A 232 -2.94 19.92 1.93
N THR A 233 -3.06 18.68 1.44
CA THR A 233 -3.57 18.35 0.10
C THR A 233 -4.97 17.72 0.12
N TRP A 234 -5.63 17.68 1.28
CA TRP A 234 -6.94 17.04 1.41
C TRP A 234 -7.97 17.76 0.52
N PHE A 235 -8.86 16.99 -0.09
CA PHE A 235 -9.76 17.50 -1.13
C PHE A 235 -10.91 18.36 -0.58
N ASP A 236 -11.16 18.32 0.73
CA ASP A 236 -12.15 19.15 1.41
C ASP A 236 -11.52 19.95 2.57
N ASP A 237 -12.23 21.01 3.02
CA ASP A 237 -11.84 21.81 4.20
C ASP A 237 -12.18 21.08 5.53
N GLN A 238 -12.44 19.77 5.49
CA GLN A 238 -13.02 18.98 6.58
C GLN A 238 -12.13 17.81 7.03
N PHE A 239 -10.82 17.87 6.74
CA PHE A 239 -9.82 16.84 7.10
C PHE A 239 -10.02 16.23 8.51
N TYR A 240 -10.15 17.06 9.55
CA TYR A 240 -10.29 16.60 10.94
C TYR A 240 -11.63 15.88 11.26
N THR A 241 -12.52 15.83 10.29
CA THR A 241 -13.82 15.15 10.37
C THR A 241 -14.01 14.08 9.29
N SER A 242 -13.15 14.03 8.27
CA SER A 242 -13.25 13.10 7.13
C SER A 242 -12.06 12.14 7.00
N PHE A 243 -10.94 12.37 7.70
CA PHE A 243 -9.79 11.46 7.72
C PHE A 243 -9.70 10.67 9.04
N PHE A 244 -9.53 9.35 8.94
CA PHE A 244 -9.54 8.42 10.06
C PHE A 244 -8.27 7.56 10.06
N MET A 245 -7.91 7.03 11.22
CA MET A 245 -6.79 6.09 11.38
C MET A 245 -7.24 4.65 11.11
N TRP A 246 -7.75 4.34 9.91
CA TRP A 246 -8.35 3.04 9.61
C TRP A 246 -7.37 1.89 9.88
N ASP A 247 -6.20 1.93 9.26
CA ASP A 247 -5.32 0.77 9.23
C ASP A 247 -4.42 0.68 10.46
N SER A 248 -4.00 1.84 10.98
CA SER A 248 -3.29 1.91 12.24
C SER A 248 -4.17 1.46 13.40
N PHE A 249 -5.46 1.86 13.45
CA PHE A 249 -6.39 1.34 14.45
C PHE A 249 -6.58 -0.17 14.30
N THR A 250 -6.67 -0.67 13.07
CA THR A 250 -6.73 -2.11 12.80
C THR A 250 -5.50 -2.85 13.32
N SER A 251 -4.30 -2.31 13.12
CA SER A 251 -3.06 -2.86 13.68
C SER A 251 -3.05 -2.83 15.21
N GLY A 252 -3.56 -1.77 15.84
CA GLY A 252 -3.74 -1.70 17.29
C GLY A 252 -4.69 -2.79 17.81
N VAL A 253 -5.84 -2.96 17.14
CA VAL A 253 -6.82 -4.00 17.48
C VAL A 253 -6.19 -5.40 17.34
N ALA A 254 -5.48 -5.65 16.24
CA ALA A 254 -4.80 -6.92 15.98
C ALA A 254 -3.75 -7.22 17.05
N VAL A 255 -2.84 -6.29 17.32
CA VAL A 255 -1.80 -6.42 18.36
C VAL A 255 -2.45 -6.74 19.71
N SER A 256 -3.47 -5.98 20.13
CA SER A 256 -4.12 -6.20 21.42
C SER A 256 -4.81 -7.57 21.53
N ILE A 257 -5.45 -8.05 20.45
CA ILE A 257 -6.02 -9.41 20.42
C ILE A 257 -4.94 -10.46 20.50
N MET A 258 -3.88 -10.30 19.71
CA MET A 258 -2.79 -11.25 19.67
C MET A 258 -2.08 -11.35 21.02
N ARG A 259 -1.81 -10.22 21.71
CA ARG A 259 -1.27 -10.23 23.09
C ARG A 259 -2.09 -11.08 24.04
N ASN A 260 -3.42 -11.03 23.91
CA ASN A 260 -4.37 -11.67 24.79
C ASN A 260 -4.87 -13.04 24.29
N ALA A 261 -4.28 -13.62 23.24
CA ALA A 261 -4.81 -14.82 22.61
C ALA A 261 -4.83 -16.05 23.54
N ASP A 262 -4.03 -16.07 24.60
CA ASP A 262 -4.04 -17.18 25.56
C ASP A 262 -5.28 -17.13 26.48
N ASN A 263 -5.96 -15.98 26.54
CA ASN A 263 -7.20 -15.71 27.25
C ASN A 263 -8.27 -15.21 26.26
N TYR A 264 -8.69 -16.09 25.35
CA TYR A 264 -9.58 -15.88 24.18
C TYR A 264 -11.01 -15.38 24.49
N ASN A 265 -11.13 -14.32 25.28
CA ASN A 265 -12.40 -13.72 25.67
C ASN A 265 -12.89 -12.66 24.68
N GLY A 266 -12.13 -12.41 23.60
CA GLY A 266 -12.44 -11.37 22.60
C GLY A 266 -12.32 -9.95 23.14
N VAL A 267 -11.61 -9.75 24.26
CA VAL A 267 -11.39 -8.42 24.85
C VAL A 267 -10.28 -7.72 24.10
N ASN A 268 -10.49 -6.43 23.81
CA ASN A 268 -9.52 -5.57 23.15
C ASN A 268 -9.26 -4.32 24.00
N GLU A 269 -8.03 -3.82 24.01
CA GLU A 269 -7.66 -2.61 24.77
C GLU A 269 -8.25 -1.33 24.16
N PHE A 270 -8.36 -1.30 22.83
CA PHE A 270 -8.66 -0.09 22.05
C PHE A 270 -10.07 -0.05 21.49
N ALA A 271 -10.73 -1.21 21.35
CA ALA A 271 -12.05 -1.33 20.75
C ALA A 271 -13.06 -2.03 21.68
N GLU A 272 -14.33 -1.64 21.57
CA GLU A 272 -15.44 -2.48 22.04
C GLU A 272 -15.71 -3.55 20.98
N MET A 273 -15.66 -4.82 21.37
CA MET A 273 -15.77 -5.97 20.45
C MET A 273 -17.10 -6.69 20.63
N GLU A 274 -17.67 -7.19 19.54
CA GLU A 274 -18.87 -8.03 19.54
C GLU A 274 -18.78 -9.15 18.50
N TYR A 275 -19.44 -10.28 18.75
CA TYR A 275 -19.54 -11.34 17.74
C TYR A 275 -20.75 -11.08 16.85
N LEU A 276 -20.52 -11.05 15.53
CA LEU A 276 -21.56 -10.86 14.51
C LEU A 276 -21.57 -12.04 13.55
N ASN A 277 -22.72 -12.31 12.95
CA ASN A 277 -22.85 -13.23 11.83
C ASN A 277 -22.93 -12.42 10.54
N VAL A 278 -21.87 -12.45 9.74
CA VAL A 278 -21.70 -11.59 8.57
C VAL A 278 -21.49 -12.44 7.32
N THR A 279 -22.05 -12.03 6.20
CA THR A 279 -21.72 -12.53 4.86
C THR A 279 -21.26 -11.38 3.98
N VAL A 280 -20.50 -11.69 2.93
CA VAL A 280 -20.23 -10.74 1.85
C VAL A 280 -21.31 -10.89 0.78
N VAL A 281 -21.83 -9.78 0.28
CA VAL A 281 -22.79 -9.74 -0.81
C VAL A 281 -22.05 -10.02 -2.11
N THR A 282 -22.36 -11.15 -2.75
CA THR A 282 -21.67 -11.60 -3.97
C THR A 282 -22.48 -11.41 -5.24
N SER A 283 -23.72 -10.95 -5.13
CA SER A 283 -24.60 -10.69 -6.27
C SER A 283 -25.79 -9.83 -5.88
N ASN A 284 -26.41 -9.21 -6.88
CA ASN A 284 -27.52 -8.29 -6.71
C ASN A 284 -28.85 -8.90 -7.16
N LYS A 285 -29.96 -8.42 -6.60
CA LYS A 285 -31.30 -8.86 -6.99
C LYS A 285 -31.64 -8.41 -8.41
N PRO A 286 -32.37 -9.22 -9.21
CA PRO A 286 -33.02 -10.47 -8.82
C PRO A 286 -32.04 -11.64 -8.76
N TYR A 287 -32.11 -12.42 -7.68
CA TYR A 287 -31.34 -13.65 -7.57
C TYR A 287 -31.90 -14.74 -8.49
N GLY A 288 -31.04 -15.65 -8.90
CA GLY A 288 -31.30 -16.74 -9.85
C GLY A 288 -31.44 -16.34 -11.31
N ILE A 289 -31.09 -15.10 -11.67
CA ILE A 289 -31.03 -14.68 -13.06
C ILE A 289 -29.57 -14.64 -13.50
N CYS A 290 -29.21 -15.54 -14.43
CA CYS A 290 -27.90 -15.57 -15.04
C CYS A 290 -27.91 -14.73 -16.32
N ASP A 291 -27.29 -13.55 -16.27
CA ASP A 291 -27.10 -12.66 -17.42
C ASP A 291 -25.64 -12.66 -17.95
N GLY A 292 -24.80 -13.54 -17.39
CA GLY A 292 -23.39 -13.68 -17.73
C GLY A 292 -22.45 -12.74 -16.96
N SER A 293 -22.96 -11.85 -16.11
CA SER A 293 -22.12 -10.91 -15.34
C SER A 293 -21.37 -11.57 -14.18
N ASN A 294 -21.91 -12.65 -13.61
CA ASN A 294 -21.44 -13.23 -12.36
C ASN A 294 -20.42 -14.36 -12.58
N PRO A 295 -19.14 -14.18 -12.22
CA PRO A 295 -18.06 -15.13 -12.53
C PRO A 295 -18.15 -16.44 -11.74
N PHE A 296 -18.98 -16.50 -10.69
CA PHE A 296 -19.21 -17.74 -9.95
C PHE A 296 -20.07 -18.73 -10.73
N PHE A 297 -20.88 -18.25 -11.67
CA PHE A 297 -21.85 -19.07 -12.42
C PHE A 297 -21.60 -19.04 -13.93
N ASP A 298 -21.14 -17.91 -14.49
CA ASP A 298 -21.00 -17.74 -15.93
C ASP A 298 -20.02 -18.76 -16.55
N GLY A 299 -20.44 -19.37 -17.66
CA GLY A 299 -19.66 -20.37 -18.40
C GLY A 299 -19.32 -21.65 -17.63
N ARG A 300 -19.88 -21.89 -16.43
CA ARG A 300 -19.48 -23.00 -15.55
C ARG A 300 -20.55 -24.09 -15.43
N ALA A 301 -20.13 -25.34 -15.64
CA ALA A 301 -20.99 -26.51 -15.39
C ALA A 301 -21.32 -26.65 -13.89
N ILE A 302 -20.30 -26.45 -13.03
CA ILE A 302 -20.39 -26.47 -11.57
C ILE A 302 -20.02 -25.06 -11.07
N PRO A 303 -20.88 -24.39 -10.27
CA PRO A 303 -20.59 -23.06 -9.75
C PRO A 303 -19.31 -23.04 -8.92
N LYS A 304 -18.60 -21.92 -8.96
CA LYS A 304 -17.42 -21.71 -8.10
C LYS A 304 -17.85 -21.81 -6.62
N PHE A 305 -16.99 -22.39 -5.79
CA PHE A 305 -17.24 -22.61 -4.35
C PHE A 305 -18.46 -23.49 -4.01
N ASN A 306 -18.94 -24.30 -4.96
CA ASN A 306 -20.15 -25.10 -4.80
C ASN A 306 -21.38 -24.26 -4.36
N LEU A 307 -21.43 -22.99 -4.76
CA LEU A 307 -22.56 -22.12 -4.45
C LEU A 307 -23.84 -22.65 -5.11
N GLN A 308 -24.97 -22.47 -4.42
CA GLN A 308 -26.27 -22.92 -4.92
C GLN A 308 -26.67 -22.15 -6.18
N LYS A 309 -26.90 -22.88 -7.29
CA LYS A 309 -27.55 -22.31 -8.49
C LYS A 309 -28.93 -21.80 -8.12
N ASP A 310 -29.29 -20.65 -8.67
CA ASP A 310 -30.56 -19.97 -8.39
C ASP A 310 -30.74 -19.50 -6.94
N GLY A 311 -29.65 -19.52 -6.15
CA GLY A 311 -29.60 -19.02 -4.78
C GLY A 311 -29.23 -17.54 -4.67
N VAL A 312 -29.04 -17.07 -3.43
CA VAL A 312 -28.72 -15.65 -3.09
C VAL A 312 -27.42 -15.13 -3.69
N HIS A 313 -26.53 -16.02 -4.12
CA HIS A 313 -25.28 -15.67 -4.79
C HIS A 313 -25.40 -15.59 -6.31
N SER A 314 -26.55 -15.99 -6.89
CA SER A 314 -26.77 -16.21 -8.32
C SER A 314 -27.50 -15.03 -9.00
N GLY A 315 -27.06 -13.80 -8.81
CA GLY A 315 -27.63 -12.61 -9.48
C GLY A 315 -26.61 -11.81 -10.28
N HIS A 316 -26.99 -10.59 -10.67
CA HIS A 316 -26.12 -9.67 -11.41
C HIS A 316 -24.94 -9.20 -10.55
N VAL A 317 -23.74 -9.13 -11.12
CA VAL A 317 -22.53 -8.56 -10.51
C VAL A 317 -22.08 -7.38 -11.35
N GLN A 318 -21.72 -6.26 -10.72
CA GLN A 318 -21.40 -5.06 -11.47
C GLN A 318 -20.20 -5.29 -12.41
N THR A 319 -20.44 -5.13 -13.72
CA THR A 319 -19.43 -5.41 -14.76
C THR A 319 -18.56 -4.19 -15.11
N GLY A 320 -18.95 -2.99 -14.68
CA GLY A 320 -18.17 -1.76 -14.86
C GLY A 320 -18.86 -0.48 -14.37
N LEU A 321 -18.20 0.65 -14.56
CA LEU A 321 -18.72 2.00 -14.18
C LEU A 321 -20.00 2.39 -14.91
N GLN A 322 -20.10 1.97 -16.18
CA GLN A 322 -21.24 2.27 -17.05
C GLN A 322 -22.25 1.14 -17.08
N ASP A 323 -22.21 0.26 -16.07
CA ASP A 323 -23.15 -0.85 -15.99
C ASP A 323 -24.56 -0.31 -15.77
N SER A 324 -25.38 -0.38 -16.83
CA SER A 324 -26.74 0.11 -16.82
C SER A 324 -27.64 -0.58 -15.79
N PHE A 325 -27.28 -1.79 -15.35
CA PHE A 325 -28.02 -2.48 -14.29
C PHE A 325 -27.81 -1.79 -12.94
N CYS A 326 -26.57 -1.41 -12.65
CA CYS A 326 -26.20 -0.83 -11.36
C CYS A 326 -26.43 0.69 -11.31
N LEU A 327 -26.60 1.36 -12.45
CA LEU A 327 -26.81 2.80 -12.53
C LEU A 327 -28.28 3.19 -12.36
N VAL A 328 -28.50 4.26 -11.60
CA VAL A 328 -29.80 4.93 -11.51
C VAL A 328 -29.70 6.25 -12.28
N PRO A 329 -30.46 6.43 -13.37
CA PRO A 329 -30.32 7.60 -14.26
C PRO A 329 -30.44 8.98 -13.58
N THR A 330 -31.02 9.03 -12.37
CA THR A 330 -31.30 10.25 -11.61
C THR A 330 -30.49 10.37 -10.31
N SER A 331 -29.56 9.45 -10.03
CA SER A 331 -28.79 9.42 -8.79
C SER A 331 -27.30 9.20 -9.07
N ASN A 332 -26.44 9.86 -8.31
CA ASN A 332 -25.00 9.63 -8.35
C ASN A 332 -24.58 8.34 -7.60
N ARG A 333 -25.55 7.64 -6.99
CA ARG A 333 -25.33 6.39 -6.25
C ARG A 333 -25.93 5.21 -7.01
N GLY A 334 -25.12 4.17 -7.22
CA GLY A 334 -25.57 2.91 -7.81
C GLY A 334 -26.42 2.06 -6.86
N ILE A 335 -27.12 1.05 -7.40
CA ILE A 335 -27.97 0.12 -6.63
C ILE A 335 -27.29 -1.21 -6.30
N CYS A 336 -26.14 -1.47 -6.90
CA CYS A 336 -25.40 -2.70 -6.68
C CYS A 336 -24.57 -2.60 -5.39
N GLU A 337 -24.64 -3.67 -4.59
CA GLU A 337 -23.99 -3.81 -3.29
C GLU A 337 -22.98 -4.97 -3.31
N ASP A 338 -22.60 -5.48 -4.48
CA ASP A 338 -21.58 -6.53 -4.57
C ASP A 338 -20.25 -6.05 -3.94
N GLY A 339 -19.74 -6.88 -3.03
CA GLY A 339 -18.60 -6.58 -2.16
C GLY A 339 -19.00 -6.17 -0.74
N TYR A 340 -20.21 -5.67 -0.50
CA TYR A 340 -20.57 -5.16 0.82
C TYR A 340 -20.71 -6.29 1.84
N THR A 341 -20.30 -6.03 3.09
CA THR A 341 -20.58 -6.92 4.21
C THR A 341 -21.99 -6.67 4.74
N LYS A 342 -22.70 -7.75 5.09
CA LYS A 342 -24.05 -7.69 5.62
C LYS A 342 -24.24 -8.66 6.78
N GLU A 343 -24.86 -8.18 7.86
CA GLU A 343 -25.31 -9.04 8.95
C GLU A 343 -26.48 -9.92 8.52
N VAL A 344 -26.39 -11.21 8.86
CA VAL A 344 -27.36 -12.23 8.47
C VAL A 344 -27.64 -13.20 9.60
N THR A 345 -28.85 -13.78 9.59
CA THR A 345 -29.29 -14.76 10.60
C THR A 345 -29.31 -16.21 10.08
N GLY A 346 -29.09 -16.40 8.77
CA GLY A 346 -29.09 -17.71 8.13
C GLY A 346 -27.73 -18.43 8.18
N SER A 347 -27.70 -19.63 7.60
CA SER A 347 -26.50 -20.50 7.56
C SER A 347 -25.39 -19.98 6.66
N GLU A 348 -25.66 -18.96 5.85
CA GLU A 348 -24.69 -18.24 5.02
C GLU A 348 -23.79 -17.30 5.83
N GLY A 349 -24.18 -16.97 7.07
CA GLY A 349 -23.40 -16.10 7.94
C GLY A 349 -22.15 -16.77 8.49
N VAL A 350 -21.04 -16.07 8.42
CA VAL A 350 -19.79 -16.41 9.11
C VAL A 350 -19.75 -15.66 10.43
N ARG A 351 -19.51 -16.40 11.51
CA ARG A 351 -19.35 -15.79 12.83
C ARG A 351 -17.97 -15.15 12.94
N VAL A 352 -17.93 -13.83 13.06
CA VAL A 352 -16.69 -13.03 13.15
C VAL A 352 -16.68 -12.21 14.43
N LEU A 353 -15.48 -11.88 14.93
CA LEU A 353 -15.31 -10.90 16.01
C LEU A 353 -15.17 -9.51 15.37
N ALA A 354 -16.11 -8.60 15.61
CA ALA A 354 -16.11 -7.27 15.01
C ALA A 354 -15.82 -6.19 16.06
N ALA A 355 -15.01 -5.20 15.68
CA ALA A 355 -14.93 -3.95 16.42
C ALA A 355 -16.21 -3.14 16.16
N LYS A 356 -16.82 -2.62 17.22
CA LYS A 356 -18.03 -1.79 17.13
C LYS A 356 -17.70 -0.29 17.10
N LYS A 357 -16.76 0.11 17.96
CA LYS A 357 -16.27 1.48 18.09
C LYS A 357 -14.96 1.51 18.88
N ALA A 358 -14.19 2.57 18.68
CA ALA A 358 -13.01 2.87 19.45
C ALA A 358 -13.38 3.29 20.89
N LYS A 359 -12.59 2.82 21.85
CA LYS A 359 -12.75 3.15 23.27
C LYS A 359 -12.26 4.57 23.55
N PRO A 360 -12.96 5.31 24.42
CA PRO A 360 -12.46 6.59 24.90
C PRO A 360 -11.16 6.38 25.67
N ASN A 361 -10.31 7.40 25.70
CA ASN A 361 -9.13 7.39 26.55
C ASN A 361 -9.54 7.23 28.02
N GLN A 362 -8.85 6.34 28.74
CA GLN A 362 -9.12 6.10 30.16
C GLN A 362 -8.74 7.32 31.02
N ASP A 363 -7.76 8.11 30.60
CA ASP A 363 -7.44 9.38 31.24
C ASP A 363 -8.33 10.50 30.72
N VAL A 364 -9.37 10.82 31.49
CA VAL A 364 -10.32 11.92 31.21
C VAL A 364 -9.67 13.31 31.15
N ARG A 365 -8.42 13.46 31.58
CA ARG A 365 -7.67 14.72 31.51
C ARG A 365 -6.77 14.80 30.28
N SER A 366 -6.57 13.70 29.55
CA SER A 366 -5.80 13.71 28.33
C SER A 366 -6.49 14.53 27.26
N LEU A 367 -5.69 15.22 26.44
CA LEU A 367 -6.18 15.92 25.24
C LEU A 367 -6.48 14.92 24.10
N LEU A 368 -6.00 13.69 24.21
CA LEU A 368 -6.26 12.61 23.26
C LEU A 368 -7.52 11.88 23.71
N ASP A 369 -8.55 11.89 22.89
CA ASP A 369 -9.89 11.41 23.24
C ASP A 369 -10.09 9.91 23.03
N ARG A 370 -9.12 9.21 22.41
CA ARG A 370 -9.14 7.76 22.20
C ARG A 370 -7.92 7.09 22.83
N GLU A 371 -8.14 5.91 23.40
CA GLU A 371 -7.07 5.13 24.03
C GLU A 371 -6.00 4.75 22.99
N PHE A 372 -6.44 4.42 21.77
CA PHE A 372 -5.53 4.09 20.68
C PHE A 372 -4.60 5.25 20.30
N PHE A 373 -5.08 6.50 20.26
CA PHE A 373 -4.24 7.65 19.93
C PHE A 373 -3.07 7.82 20.89
N LYS A 374 -3.33 7.61 22.18
CA LYS A 374 -2.27 7.63 23.19
C LYS A 374 -1.28 6.49 22.95
N SER A 375 -1.78 5.26 22.79
CA SER A 375 -0.91 4.10 22.51
C SER A 375 -0.08 4.28 21.25
N PHE A 376 -0.66 4.82 20.18
CA PHE A 376 0.02 5.07 18.92
C PHE A 376 1.18 6.05 19.09
N LEU A 377 0.94 7.21 19.71
CA LEU A 377 1.99 8.20 19.97
C LEU A 377 3.08 7.67 20.91
N ASP A 378 2.69 6.93 21.95
CA ASP A 378 3.63 6.31 22.88
C ASP A 378 4.55 5.31 22.14
N VAL A 379 3.97 4.42 21.32
CA VAL A 379 4.68 3.37 20.60
C VAL A 379 5.60 3.92 19.52
N ILE A 380 5.12 4.84 18.68
CA ILE A 380 5.91 5.35 17.54
C ILE A 380 7.14 6.15 18.02
N ASN A 381 7.06 6.77 19.20
CA ASN A 381 8.15 7.52 19.82
C ASN A 381 9.06 6.69 20.75
N LEU A 382 8.84 5.38 20.91
CA LEU A 382 9.71 4.54 21.75
C LEU A 382 11.17 4.58 21.25
N PRO A 383 12.19 4.66 22.12
CA PRO A 383 13.58 4.54 21.67
C PRO A 383 13.92 3.15 21.12
N GLN A 384 13.22 2.11 21.56
CA GLN A 384 13.43 0.74 21.09
C GLN A 384 12.96 0.59 19.64
N HIS A 385 13.74 -0.13 18.83
CA HIS A 385 13.46 -0.34 17.40
C HIS A 385 13.27 0.98 16.62
N THR A 386 13.94 2.05 17.04
CA THR A 386 13.94 3.30 16.27
C THR A 386 14.69 3.13 14.95
N GLY A 387 14.27 3.87 13.92
CA GLY A 387 14.97 3.90 12.66
C GLY A 387 16.45 4.26 12.83
N ARG A 388 17.30 3.68 11.99
CA ARG A 388 18.76 3.90 12.02
C ARG A 388 19.14 5.30 11.55
N PHE A 389 18.47 5.77 10.50
CA PHE A 389 18.78 7.02 9.82
C PHE A 389 17.59 7.45 8.95
N ASN A 390 17.41 8.75 8.73
CA ASN A 390 16.65 9.27 7.59
C ASN A 390 17.60 9.62 6.43
N PHE A 391 17.06 9.99 5.27
CA PHE A 391 17.84 10.35 4.07
C PHE A 391 18.98 11.34 4.37
N ALA A 392 18.67 12.43 5.08
CA ALA A 392 19.65 13.48 5.38
C ALA A 392 20.79 13.00 6.28
N THR A 393 20.49 12.14 7.26
CA THR A 393 21.50 11.58 8.16
C THR A 393 22.32 10.46 7.53
N GLN A 394 21.76 9.71 6.59
CA GLN A 394 22.47 8.66 5.89
C GLN A 394 23.45 9.23 4.85
N PHE A 395 23.00 10.25 4.10
CA PHE A 395 23.79 10.86 3.03
C PHE A 395 24.11 12.34 3.31
N PRO A 396 24.94 12.64 4.32
CA PRO A 396 25.22 14.03 4.74
C PRO A 396 25.97 14.85 3.67
N TYR A 397 26.58 14.17 2.69
CA TYR A 397 27.31 14.80 1.58
C TYR A 397 26.58 14.71 0.24
N TYR A 398 25.30 14.32 0.23
CA TYR A 398 24.52 14.29 -1.00
C TYR A 398 24.38 15.72 -1.56
N GLY A 399 24.91 15.94 -2.77
CA GLY A 399 24.86 17.23 -3.44
C GLY A 399 23.72 17.30 -4.46
N GLU A 400 22.82 18.27 -4.32
CA GLU A 400 21.73 18.51 -5.28
C GLU A 400 22.18 19.30 -6.53
N THR A 401 23.23 18.84 -7.19
CA THR A 401 23.78 19.54 -8.37
C THR A 401 23.07 19.09 -9.64
N LEU A 402 22.41 20.01 -10.35
CA LEU A 402 21.85 19.73 -11.68
C LEU A 402 22.87 20.00 -12.79
N TYR A 403 23.00 19.07 -13.73
CA TYR A 403 23.86 19.21 -14.90
C TYR A 403 23.06 19.70 -16.10
N LYS A 404 23.18 21.01 -16.39
CA LYS A 404 22.53 21.66 -17.52
C LYS A 404 23.58 22.19 -18.50
N PRO A 405 23.57 21.77 -19.77
CA PRO A 405 24.53 22.24 -20.76
C PRO A 405 24.20 23.67 -21.21
N ASP A 406 25.24 24.46 -21.48
CA ASP A 406 25.09 25.79 -22.09
C ASP A 406 25.09 25.67 -23.62
N PHE A 407 23.97 26.04 -24.23
CA PHE A 407 23.79 26.04 -25.69
C PHE A 407 23.82 27.45 -26.31
N THR A 408 24.22 28.50 -25.57
CA THR A 408 24.14 29.90 -26.02
C THR A 408 24.84 30.15 -27.36
N ASN A 409 25.93 29.42 -27.65
CA ASN A 409 26.71 29.56 -28.89
C ASN A 409 26.39 28.50 -29.97
N LYS A 410 25.38 27.65 -29.75
CA LYS A 410 24.98 26.59 -30.67
C LYS A 410 23.64 26.92 -31.30
N ARG A 411 23.49 26.65 -32.61
CA ARG A 411 22.18 26.72 -33.27
C ARG A 411 21.46 25.39 -33.07
N PRO A 412 20.35 25.34 -32.31
CA PRO A 412 19.64 24.10 -32.10
C PRO A 412 19.04 23.58 -33.41
N GLY A 413 19.04 22.25 -33.55
CA GLY A 413 18.40 21.53 -34.63
C GLY A 413 16.88 21.48 -34.49
N LYS A 414 16.24 20.50 -35.13
CA LYS A 414 14.79 20.36 -35.10
C LYS A 414 14.30 20.08 -33.67
N PRO A 415 13.33 20.83 -33.15
CA PRO A 415 12.75 20.55 -31.83
C PRO A 415 11.94 19.25 -31.89
N VAL A 416 12.19 18.35 -30.96
CA VAL A 416 11.52 17.04 -30.86
C VAL A 416 11.01 16.85 -29.44
N VAL A 417 9.78 16.38 -29.31
CA VAL A 417 9.24 15.80 -28.06
C VAL A 417 9.25 14.30 -28.25
N PHE A 418 9.81 13.57 -27.29
CA PHE A 418 9.88 12.11 -27.34
C PHE A 418 8.80 11.51 -26.44
N ASP A 419 7.82 10.87 -27.06
CA ASP A 419 6.74 10.15 -26.37
C ASP A 419 7.11 8.66 -26.32
N MET A 420 7.09 8.07 -25.12
CA MET A 420 7.59 6.72 -24.86
C MET A 420 6.67 5.90 -23.96
N ASP A 421 6.58 4.61 -24.21
CA ASP A 421 5.82 3.64 -23.43
C ASP A 421 6.64 3.01 -22.28
N MET A 422 7.93 3.33 -22.20
CA MET A 422 8.90 2.82 -21.22
C MET A 422 9.32 1.36 -21.44
N SER A 423 9.17 0.82 -22.64
CA SER A 423 9.80 -0.45 -22.98
C SER A 423 11.33 -0.34 -23.03
N ALA A 424 12.05 -1.47 -22.93
CA ALA A 424 13.51 -1.50 -23.05
C ALA A 424 14.03 -0.84 -24.36
N GLY A 425 13.26 -0.91 -25.45
CA GLY A 425 13.57 -0.25 -26.72
C GLY A 425 13.57 1.28 -26.62
N ASP A 426 12.66 1.85 -25.83
CA ASP A 426 12.57 3.30 -25.62
C ASP A 426 13.76 3.85 -24.85
N PHE A 427 14.28 3.11 -23.87
CA PHE A 427 15.48 3.49 -23.14
C PHE A 427 16.71 3.52 -24.05
N LEU A 428 16.85 2.54 -24.95
CA LEU A 428 17.91 2.56 -25.98
C LEU A 428 17.74 3.73 -26.95
N ALA A 429 16.50 4.00 -27.38
CA ALA A 429 16.18 5.14 -28.24
C ALA A 429 16.49 6.48 -27.55
N LEU A 430 16.18 6.61 -26.26
CA LEU A 430 16.50 7.79 -25.45
C LEU A 430 18.02 8.01 -25.39
N LEU A 431 18.80 6.98 -25.07
CA LEU A 431 20.26 7.07 -25.06
C LEU A 431 20.82 7.50 -26.41
N TYR A 432 20.28 6.94 -27.50
CA TYR A 432 20.66 7.33 -28.84
C TYR A 432 20.36 8.81 -29.10
N LEU A 433 19.12 9.27 -28.81
CA LEU A 433 18.72 10.66 -28.98
C LEU A 433 19.56 11.64 -28.15
N LEU A 434 19.96 11.25 -26.93
CA LEU A 434 20.83 12.06 -26.07
C LEU A 434 22.28 12.14 -26.59
N LYS A 435 22.72 11.18 -27.42
CA LYS A 435 24.03 11.19 -28.10
C LYS A 435 24.00 11.94 -29.43
N VAL A 436 22.82 12.15 -30.03
CA VAL A 436 22.69 12.95 -31.27
C VAL A 436 23.06 14.40 -30.98
N PRO A 437 23.87 15.07 -31.83
CA PRO A 437 24.20 16.48 -31.64
C PRO A 437 22.95 17.37 -31.58
N VAL A 438 22.93 18.31 -30.63
CA VAL A 438 21.81 19.24 -30.41
C VAL A 438 21.50 20.09 -31.65
N GLU A 439 22.49 20.31 -32.51
CA GLU A 439 22.39 21.00 -33.79
C GLU A 439 21.61 20.21 -34.85
N THR A 440 21.45 18.90 -34.65
CA THR A 440 20.64 18.02 -35.52
C THR A 440 19.25 17.82 -34.94
N ILE A 441 19.18 17.35 -33.69
CA ILE A 441 17.92 17.12 -32.96
C ILE A 441 18.02 17.81 -31.61
N ASN A 442 17.08 18.71 -31.35
CA ASN A 442 16.93 19.36 -30.07
C ASN A 442 15.79 18.69 -29.30
N LEU A 443 16.12 17.70 -28.48
CA LEU A 443 15.15 17.04 -27.60
C LEU A 443 14.67 18.05 -26.54
N LYS A 444 13.40 18.45 -26.67
CA LYS A 444 12.75 19.51 -25.89
C LYS A 444 11.97 19.02 -24.68
N GLY A 445 11.58 17.76 -24.68
CA GLY A 445 10.83 17.15 -23.60
C GLY A 445 10.60 15.68 -23.85
N ILE A 446 10.30 14.96 -22.77
CA ILE A 446 9.96 13.55 -22.77
C ILE A 446 8.56 13.40 -22.18
N LEU A 447 7.68 12.66 -22.85
CA LEU A 447 6.37 12.27 -22.36
C LEU A 447 6.37 10.77 -22.12
N VAL A 448 5.83 10.35 -20.98
CA VAL A 448 5.94 8.99 -20.48
C VAL A 448 4.55 8.40 -20.29
N GLY A 449 4.21 7.38 -21.07
CA GLY A 449 2.93 6.68 -20.98
C GLY A 449 2.90 5.57 -19.92
N GLY A 450 4.02 4.86 -19.73
CA GLY A 450 4.13 3.74 -18.77
C GLY A 450 3.20 2.56 -19.08
N ASN A 451 2.82 2.40 -20.35
CA ASN A 451 1.95 1.33 -20.86
C ASN A 451 2.72 0.25 -21.65
N GLY A 452 4.05 0.28 -21.58
CA GLY A 452 4.97 -0.73 -22.10
C GLY A 452 5.37 -1.77 -21.03
N TRP A 453 6.55 -2.38 -21.18
CA TRP A 453 7.07 -3.44 -20.27
C TRP A 453 7.65 -2.91 -18.95
N ALA A 454 7.44 -1.63 -18.63
CA ALA A 454 7.88 -1.02 -17.39
C ALA A 454 6.77 -0.16 -16.79
N ASN A 455 6.68 -0.16 -15.47
CA ASN A 455 5.71 0.64 -14.75
C ASN A 455 6.08 2.14 -14.85
N ALA A 456 5.08 3.02 -14.97
CA ALA A 456 5.20 4.47 -14.84
C ALA A 456 6.04 4.95 -13.63
N ALA A 457 6.05 4.18 -12.53
CA ALA A 457 6.87 4.40 -11.35
C ALA A 457 8.39 4.38 -11.63
N THR A 458 8.82 3.82 -12.75
CA THR A 458 10.22 3.82 -13.18
C THR A 458 10.65 5.15 -13.82
N ILE A 459 9.84 6.22 -13.75
CA ILE A 459 10.19 7.57 -14.25
C ILE A 459 11.53 8.08 -13.67
N ASP A 460 11.88 7.63 -12.46
CA ASP A 460 13.17 7.88 -11.82
C ASP A 460 14.38 7.43 -12.65
N VAL A 461 14.23 6.37 -13.46
CA VAL A 461 15.26 5.91 -14.41
C VAL A 461 15.52 6.97 -15.46
N ILE A 462 14.48 7.65 -15.95
CA ILE A 462 14.62 8.71 -16.95
C ILE A 462 15.38 9.90 -16.35
N TYR A 463 15.05 10.30 -15.12
CA TYR A 463 15.79 11.36 -14.43
C TYR A 463 17.26 11.03 -14.28
N ASP A 464 17.57 9.79 -13.89
CA ASP A 464 18.95 9.35 -13.69
C ASP A 464 19.72 9.23 -15.00
N MET A 465 19.09 8.77 -16.07
CA MET A 465 19.71 8.74 -17.39
C MET A 465 20.00 10.14 -17.90
N LEU A 466 19.07 11.09 -17.72
CA LEU A 466 19.29 12.49 -18.07
C LEU A 466 20.43 13.07 -17.24
N HIS A 467 20.49 12.77 -15.95
CA HIS A 467 21.53 13.22 -15.06
C HIS A 467 22.91 12.66 -15.45
N MET A 468 22.99 11.35 -15.69
CA MET A 468 24.18 10.65 -16.20
C MET A 468 24.68 11.26 -17.52
N MET A 469 23.75 11.68 -18.37
CA MET A 469 24.04 12.27 -19.68
C MET A 469 24.26 13.78 -19.63
N GLY A 470 24.19 14.41 -18.45
CA GLY A 470 24.36 15.85 -18.28
C GLY A 470 23.27 16.67 -18.97
N ARG A 471 22.02 16.18 -18.97
CA ARG A 471 20.84 16.75 -19.64
C ARG A 471 19.67 16.98 -18.68
N ASP A 472 19.95 17.48 -17.47
CA ASP A 472 18.91 17.86 -16.50
C ASP A 472 18.08 19.07 -16.95
N ASP A 473 18.39 19.66 -18.11
CA ASP A 473 17.60 20.70 -18.78
C ASP A 473 16.30 20.17 -19.42
N ILE A 474 16.20 18.87 -19.67
CA ILE A 474 15.06 18.28 -20.39
C ILE A 474 13.90 18.00 -19.41
N PRO A 475 12.73 18.64 -19.59
CA PRO A 475 11.54 18.34 -18.81
C PRO A 475 11.00 16.95 -19.16
N VAL A 476 10.47 16.26 -18.16
CA VAL A 476 9.81 14.94 -18.29
C VAL A 476 8.40 15.08 -17.75
N GLY A 477 7.40 14.69 -18.53
CA GLY A 477 6.00 14.67 -18.13
C GLY A 477 5.48 13.24 -18.04
N LEU A 478 4.81 12.92 -16.94
CA LEU A 478 4.12 11.64 -16.78
C LEU A 478 2.68 11.75 -17.30
N GLY A 479 2.36 10.95 -18.31
CA GLY A 479 1.05 10.85 -18.94
C GLY A 479 0.08 9.95 -18.16
N ASN A 480 -1.14 9.80 -18.68
CA ASN A 480 -2.10 8.84 -18.15
C ASN A 480 -1.80 7.45 -18.71
N VAL A 481 -1.59 6.46 -17.83
CA VAL A 481 -1.40 5.04 -18.18
C VAL A 481 -2.64 4.44 -18.89
N THR A 482 -3.79 5.12 -18.79
CA THR A 482 -5.01 4.81 -19.56
C THR A 482 -5.26 5.86 -20.63
N ALA A 483 -5.43 5.43 -21.88
CA ALA A 483 -5.83 6.33 -22.96
C ALA A 483 -7.26 6.87 -22.73
N LEU A 484 -7.47 8.16 -23.02
CA LEU A 484 -8.78 8.82 -22.93
C LEU A 484 -9.86 7.99 -23.65
N GLY A 485 -10.94 7.68 -22.95
CA GLY A 485 -12.08 6.93 -23.49
C GLY A 485 -11.95 5.39 -23.47
N THR A 486 -10.83 4.83 -22.97
CA THR A 486 -10.62 3.36 -22.93
C THR A 486 -10.00 2.89 -21.62
N ALA A 487 -10.71 3.08 -20.51
CA ALA A 487 -10.28 2.67 -19.17
C ALA A 487 -9.84 1.19 -19.07
N ASN A 488 -10.43 0.31 -19.89
CA ASN A 488 -10.18 -1.14 -19.84
C ASN A 488 -8.91 -1.61 -20.58
N LEU A 489 -8.22 -0.76 -21.35
CA LEU A 489 -7.05 -1.20 -22.14
C LEU A 489 -5.77 -1.32 -21.30
N GLY A 490 -5.55 -0.41 -20.33
CA GLY A 490 -4.40 -0.50 -19.40
C GLY A 490 -4.48 -1.77 -18.54
N CYS A 491 -5.67 -2.07 -18.01
CA CYS A 491 -5.98 -3.26 -17.23
C CYS A 491 -5.80 -4.59 -18.05
N LYS A 492 -5.78 -4.57 -19.40
CA LYS A 492 -5.51 -5.76 -20.26
C LYS A 492 -4.02 -6.00 -20.52
N TYR A 493 -3.19 -4.95 -20.50
CA TYR A 493 -1.78 -5.04 -20.85
C TYR A 493 -0.95 -5.68 -19.73
N VAL A 494 -1.24 -5.34 -18.46
CA VAL A 494 -0.61 -5.95 -17.28
C VAL A 494 -0.79 -7.48 -17.27
N LYS A 495 -1.93 -7.98 -17.75
CA LYS A 495 -2.25 -9.41 -17.87
C LYS A 495 -1.45 -10.15 -18.96
N ALA A 496 -0.72 -9.42 -19.81
CA ALA A 496 0.09 -9.99 -20.90
C ALA A 496 1.60 -10.04 -20.58
N ILE A 497 2.03 -9.46 -19.46
CA ILE A 497 3.43 -9.48 -19.03
C ILE A 497 3.73 -10.87 -18.43
N PRO A 498 4.69 -11.64 -18.98
CA PRO A 498 5.02 -12.97 -18.49
C PRO A 498 5.71 -12.89 -17.13
N HIS A 499 5.42 -13.84 -16.25
CA HIS A 499 6.03 -13.91 -14.91
C HIS A 499 7.52 -14.29 -14.98
N GLY A 500 8.36 -13.50 -14.31
CA GLY A 500 9.74 -13.87 -13.93
C GLY A 500 9.79 -14.71 -12.64
N SER A 501 11.00 -15.13 -12.23
CA SER A 501 11.26 -15.97 -11.05
C SER A 501 10.83 -15.36 -9.71
N GLY A 502 10.80 -14.03 -9.61
CA GLY A 502 10.37 -13.22 -8.47
C GLY A 502 9.05 -12.47 -8.72
N GLY A 503 8.19 -12.98 -9.60
CA GLY A 503 6.87 -12.41 -9.87
C GLY A 503 6.90 -11.17 -10.78
N PHE A 504 5.95 -10.23 -10.60
CA PHE A 504 5.87 -9.01 -11.40
C PHE A 504 7.09 -8.08 -11.23
N LEU A 505 7.78 -8.15 -10.09
CA LEU A 505 9.01 -7.40 -9.81
C LEU A 505 10.16 -7.75 -10.78
N ASP A 506 10.30 -9.04 -11.11
CA ASP A 506 11.29 -9.53 -12.08
C ASP A 506 10.87 -9.28 -13.53
N SER A 507 9.59 -8.99 -13.75
CA SER A 507 9.00 -8.86 -15.09
C SER A 507 9.03 -7.41 -15.59
N ASP A 508 9.20 -6.43 -14.69
CA ASP A 508 9.54 -5.05 -15.03
C ASP A 508 11.00 -4.99 -15.47
N THR A 509 11.20 -5.01 -16.79
CA THR A 509 12.52 -5.15 -17.42
C THR A 509 13.52 -4.04 -17.07
N VAL A 510 13.08 -2.94 -16.44
CA VAL A 510 13.93 -1.76 -16.22
C VAL A 510 13.99 -1.35 -14.74
N TYR A 511 13.13 -1.90 -13.88
CA TYR A 511 13.17 -1.68 -12.43
C TYR A 511 14.55 -1.97 -11.81
N GLY A 512 15.21 -3.06 -12.22
CA GLY A 512 16.57 -3.38 -11.77
C GLY A 512 17.66 -2.43 -12.30
N LEU A 513 17.46 -1.83 -13.49
CA LEU A 513 18.44 -0.94 -14.12
C LEU A 513 18.61 0.37 -13.33
N ALA A 514 17.53 0.85 -12.70
CA ALA A 514 17.50 2.05 -11.86
C ALA A 514 18.58 2.07 -10.78
N ARG A 515 19.02 0.89 -10.32
CA ARG A 515 20.02 0.70 -9.26
C ARG A 515 21.43 1.02 -9.74
N THR A 516 21.70 0.78 -11.02
CA THR A 516 23.04 0.97 -11.62
C THR A 516 23.31 2.40 -12.12
N LEU A 517 22.31 3.28 -12.06
CA LEU A 517 22.39 4.64 -12.58
C LEU A 517 22.66 5.66 -11.45
N PRO A 518 23.31 6.79 -11.75
CA PRO A 518 23.51 7.83 -10.76
C PRO A 518 22.18 8.49 -10.40
N ARG A 519 21.94 8.67 -9.09
CA ARG A 519 20.71 9.31 -8.62
C ARG A 519 20.67 10.78 -8.97
N SER A 520 19.70 11.15 -9.80
CA SER A 520 19.45 12.55 -10.13
C SER A 520 18.91 13.30 -8.92
N PRO A 521 19.35 14.55 -8.65
CA PRO A 521 18.68 15.43 -7.68
C PRO A 521 17.22 15.76 -8.04
N ARG A 522 16.83 15.52 -9.30
CA ARG A 522 15.43 15.58 -9.74
C ARG A 522 14.59 14.47 -9.10
N ARG A 523 15.24 13.46 -8.49
CA ARG A 523 14.63 12.52 -7.55
C ARG A 523 14.15 13.17 -6.27
N ASN A 524 14.77 14.23 -5.76
CA ASN A 524 14.48 14.69 -4.39
C ASN A 524 13.71 16.02 -4.33
N ASN A 525 13.63 16.74 -5.46
CA ASN A 525 12.95 18.03 -5.52
C ASN A 525 11.44 17.88 -5.75
N SER A 526 10.67 17.80 -4.66
CA SER A 526 9.22 18.09 -4.64
C SER A 526 8.90 19.58 -4.84
N GLY A 527 9.92 20.45 -4.88
CA GLY A 527 9.80 21.91 -5.00
C GLY A 527 10.36 22.52 -6.30
N ALA A 528 10.63 21.74 -7.35
CA ALA A 528 10.88 22.36 -8.64
C ALA A 528 9.57 22.99 -9.11
N HIS A 529 9.48 24.33 -9.07
CA HIS A 529 8.50 25.14 -9.79
C HIS A 529 8.04 24.40 -11.06
N PHE A 530 6.91 23.68 -10.96
CA PHE A 530 6.26 23.10 -12.12
C PHE A 530 5.76 24.30 -12.90
N SER A 531 6.62 24.77 -13.79
CA SER A 531 6.27 25.74 -14.80
C SER A 531 5.20 25.04 -15.61
N VAL A 532 3.95 25.42 -15.33
CA VAL A 532 2.76 25.06 -16.08
C VAL A 532 3.09 25.21 -17.57
N LEU A 533 3.36 24.10 -18.25
CA LEU A 533 3.19 24.03 -19.69
C LEU A 533 1.82 23.38 -19.90
N ILE A 534 0.78 24.20 -19.74
CA ILE A 534 -0.41 24.06 -20.56
C ILE A 534 0.09 24.20 -22.00
N ILE A 535 0.45 23.09 -22.64
CA ILE A 535 0.29 23.03 -24.09
C ILE A 535 -1.22 22.87 -24.29
N GLN A 536 -1.90 24.01 -24.27
CA GLN A 536 -3.01 24.22 -25.17
C GLN A 536 -2.46 23.88 -26.56
N ALA A 537 -2.69 22.65 -27.02
CA ALA A 537 -2.72 22.34 -28.44
C ALA A 537 -4.01 22.97 -29.01
N LEU A 538 -4.15 24.29 -28.84
CA LEU A 538 -4.96 25.11 -29.71
C LEU A 538 -4.15 25.25 -30.99
N GLU A 539 -4.57 24.47 -31.99
CA GLU A 539 -4.54 24.79 -33.41
C GLU A 539 -3.61 25.94 -33.81
N PHE A 540 -2.40 25.60 -34.27
CA PHE A 540 -1.73 26.41 -35.28
C PHE A 540 -1.28 25.56 -36.47
N SER A 541 -2.26 24.93 -37.11
CA SER A 541 -2.37 25.00 -38.57
C SER A 541 -3.80 24.67 -39.00
N ARG A 542 -4.65 25.70 -39.12
CA ARG A 542 -5.77 25.65 -40.07
C ARG A 542 -5.21 25.33 -41.45
N ARG A 543 -5.35 24.08 -41.90
CA ARG A 543 -5.64 23.71 -43.29
C ARG A 543 -5.85 22.20 -43.43
N LYS A 544 -7.13 21.84 -43.60
CA LYS A 544 -7.66 20.68 -44.32
C LYS A 544 -7.29 19.29 -43.81
N LEU A 545 -8.31 18.59 -43.28
CA LEU A 545 -8.85 17.32 -43.79
C LEU A 545 -10.02 16.92 -42.87
N TYR A 546 -11.18 17.58 -43.02
CA TYR A 546 -12.38 16.90 -43.55
C TYR A 546 -12.14 15.55 -44.27
N ASN A 547 -12.96 14.57 -43.85
CA ASN A 547 -13.25 13.25 -44.44
C ASN A 547 -12.33 12.08 -44.04
N LEU A 548 -12.71 11.34 -43.00
CA LEU A 548 -13.32 9.99 -43.11
C LEU A 548 -13.79 9.51 -41.73
#